data_AF-A0A349SN76-F1
#
_entry.id   AF-A0A349SN76-F1
#
_cell.length_a   1.000
_cell.length_b   1.000
_cell.length_c   1.000
_cell.angle_alpha   90.00
_cell.angle_beta   90.00
_cell.angle_gamma   90.00
#
_symmetry.space_group_name_H-M   'P 1'
#
loop_
_entity.id
_entity.type
_entity.pdbx_description
1 polymer ?
#
loop_
_entity_poly.entity_id
_entity_poly.type
_entity_poly.pdbx_seq_one_letter_code
_entity_poly.pdbx_strand_id
1 'polypeptide(L)'
;MIKTTIATLFLMLTMSVHAEPEVELLYSDLKVKLPGQFTLIGDVGGEDNILIIRYGSDKGKNYIAFTDMTNDKSLDYGCPIKVFFDDLFSGDDSTCNAENLSIMRETFIDNKDVELWQVGGYTVRYSGGKNKSFAFVSAEDGKLVKVDSDFLKKERYKALLGDL
;
A
#
# COMPACT_ATOMS: atom_id res chain seq x y z
N MET A 1 30.43 -38.00 -31.46
CA MET A 1 30.64 -36.56 -31.14
C MET A 1 29.35 -35.74 -31.01
N ILE A 2 28.14 -36.32 -31.07
CA ILE A 2 26.85 -35.58 -30.90
C ILE A 2 26.25 -35.73 -29.48
N LYS A 3 26.65 -36.76 -28.72
CA LYS A 3 26.07 -37.05 -27.40
C LYS A 3 26.60 -36.17 -26.27
N THR A 4 27.80 -35.61 -26.40
CA THR A 4 28.42 -34.77 -25.36
C THR A 4 27.99 -33.31 -25.40
N THR A 5 27.43 -32.83 -26.51
CA THR A 5 27.01 -31.42 -26.66
C THR A 5 25.64 -31.13 -26.00
N ILE A 6 24.79 -32.14 -25.83
CA ILE A 6 23.44 -31.98 -25.27
C ILE A 6 23.49 -31.85 -23.74
N ALA A 7 24.47 -32.47 -23.08
CA ALA A 7 24.58 -32.43 -21.62
C ALA A 7 24.97 -31.03 -21.09
N THR A 8 25.72 -30.24 -21.85
CA THR A 8 26.17 -28.90 -21.45
C THR A 8 25.07 -27.84 -21.54
N LEU A 9 24.05 -28.05 -22.38
CA LEU A 9 22.92 -27.13 -22.55
C LEU A 9 21.91 -27.24 -21.40
N PHE A 10 21.80 -28.41 -20.77
CA PHE A 10 20.88 -28.63 -19.64
C PHE A 10 21.36 -28.03 -18.31
N LEU A 11 22.67 -27.77 -18.18
CA LEU A 11 23.26 -27.21 -16.96
C LEU A 11 23.09 -25.68 -16.85
N MET A 12 22.77 -24.98 -17.94
CA MET A 12 22.56 -23.51 -17.91
C MET A 12 21.14 -23.07 -17.52
N LEU A 13 20.24 -24.02 -17.24
CA LEU A 13 18.83 -23.75 -16.91
C LEU A 13 18.52 -23.77 -15.41
N THR A 14 19.52 -23.84 -14.53
CA THR A 14 19.30 -23.58 -13.09
C THR A 14 19.27 -22.07 -12.85
N MET A 15 18.27 -21.39 -13.42
CA MET A 15 17.87 -20.08 -12.92
C MET A 15 17.44 -20.28 -11.47
N SER A 16 18.26 -19.80 -10.55
CA SER A 16 17.96 -19.83 -9.13
C SER A 16 16.79 -18.87 -8.91
N VAL A 17 15.56 -19.39 -8.88
CA VAL A 17 14.39 -18.64 -8.44
C VAL A 17 14.62 -18.27 -6.98
N HIS A 18 15.16 -17.09 -6.75
CA HIS A 18 15.20 -16.49 -5.42
C HIS A 18 13.81 -15.95 -5.13
N ALA A 19 13.01 -16.74 -4.42
CA ALA A 19 11.83 -16.19 -3.75
C ALA A 19 12.34 -15.28 -2.63
N GLU A 20 12.03 -13.99 -2.70
CA GLU A 20 12.23 -13.10 -1.56
C GLU A 20 11.41 -13.66 -0.39
N PRO A 21 11.98 -13.81 0.82
CA PRO A 21 11.20 -14.27 1.96
C PRO A 21 10.04 -13.29 2.20
N GLU A 22 8.83 -13.80 2.36
CA GLU A 22 7.65 -12.99 2.69
C GLU A 22 7.27 -13.19 4.15
N VAL A 23 6.76 -12.14 4.78
CA VAL A 23 6.27 -12.20 6.16
C VAL A 23 4.79 -11.81 6.15
N GLU A 24 3.95 -12.67 6.70
CA GLU A 24 2.54 -12.38 6.87
C GLU A 24 2.35 -11.42 8.04
N LEU A 25 1.65 -10.31 7.80
CA LEU A 25 1.26 -9.33 8.80
C LEU A 25 -0.27 -9.29 8.87
N LEU A 26 -0.80 -9.38 10.09
CA LEU A 26 -2.18 -9.03 10.38
C LEU A 26 -2.20 -7.64 11.04
N TYR A 27 -2.76 -6.65 10.37
CA TYR A 27 -2.89 -5.29 10.88
C TYR A 27 -4.28 -4.76 10.57
N SER A 28 -5.00 -4.32 11.61
CA SER A 28 -6.41 -3.89 11.51
C SER A 28 -7.19 -4.79 10.55
N ASP A 29 -7.32 -6.08 10.87
CA ASP A 29 -8.00 -7.12 10.08
C ASP A 29 -7.52 -7.33 8.63
N LEU A 30 -6.54 -6.57 8.15
CA LEU A 30 -5.89 -6.79 6.87
C LEU A 30 -4.76 -7.81 7.04
N LYS A 31 -4.87 -8.92 6.30
CA LYS A 31 -3.80 -9.91 6.18
C LYS A 31 -2.98 -9.60 4.93
N VAL A 32 -1.74 -9.14 5.10
CA VAL A 32 -0.88 -8.70 4.00
C VAL A 32 0.46 -9.46 4.00
N LYS A 33 1.11 -9.52 2.83
CA LYS A 33 2.42 -10.16 2.65
C LYS A 33 3.52 -9.13 2.48
N LEU A 34 4.26 -8.88 3.54
CA LEU A 34 5.38 -7.95 3.52
C LEU A 34 6.61 -8.57 2.85
N PRO A 35 7.39 -7.78 2.11
CA PRO A 35 8.77 -8.14 1.79
C PRO A 35 9.53 -8.42 3.08
N GLY A 36 10.28 -9.52 3.12
CA GLY A 36 11.15 -9.87 4.24
C GLY A 36 12.39 -8.97 4.32
N GLN A 37 13.32 -9.32 5.21
CA GLN A 37 14.57 -8.56 5.45
C GLN A 37 14.35 -7.13 5.97
N PHE A 38 13.22 -6.86 6.63
CA PHE A 38 13.07 -5.62 7.38
C PHE A 38 14.09 -5.53 8.52
N THR A 39 14.49 -4.31 8.87
CA THR A 39 15.50 -4.03 9.88
C THR A 39 14.87 -3.61 11.21
N LEU A 40 13.67 -3.05 11.18
CA LEU A 40 12.97 -2.57 12.36
C LEU A 40 11.46 -2.57 12.14
N ILE A 41 10.72 -2.93 13.19
CA ILE A 41 9.29 -2.69 13.31
C ILE A 41 9.11 -1.69 14.45
N GLY A 42 8.41 -0.60 14.17
CA GLY A 42 8.03 0.42 15.14
C GLY A 42 6.52 0.52 15.21
N ASP A 43 5.98 0.51 16.42
CA ASP A 43 4.57 0.76 16.69
C ASP A 43 4.47 2.12 17.39
N VAL A 44 3.76 3.04 16.75
CA VAL A 44 3.35 4.32 17.34
C VAL A 44 1.92 4.09 17.80
N GLY A 45 1.80 3.36 18.93
CA GLY A 45 0.52 3.04 19.54
C GLY A 45 -0.22 4.27 20.08
N GLY A 46 -1.38 4.06 20.69
CA GLY A 46 -2.29 5.13 21.13
C GLY A 46 -3.53 5.19 20.25
N GLU A 47 -4.11 6.37 20.06
CA GLU A 47 -5.31 6.53 19.23
C GLU A 47 -5.01 6.42 17.72
N ASP A 48 -3.78 6.74 17.31
CA ASP A 48 -3.38 6.81 15.89
C ASP A 48 -3.07 5.43 15.27
N ASN A 49 -2.86 4.40 16.11
CA ASN A 49 -2.61 3.00 15.72
C ASN A 49 -1.62 2.82 14.56
N ILE A 50 -0.46 3.48 14.52
CA ILE A 50 0.43 3.45 13.34
C ILE A 50 1.49 2.35 13.47
N LEU A 51 1.58 1.46 12.48
CA LEU A 51 2.66 0.48 12.37
C LEU A 51 3.63 0.87 11.26
N ILE A 52 4.93 0.93 11.55
CA ILE A 52 5.98 1.29 10.60
C ILE A 52 7.00 0.15 10.50
N ILE A 53 7.19 -0.37 9.29
CA ILE A 53 8.22 -1.35 8.97
C ILE A 53 9.32 -0.64 8.16
N ARG A 54 10.56 -0.69 8.66
CA ARG A 54 11.73 -0.07 8.00
C ARG A 54 12.62 -1.13 7.36
N TYR A 55 13.08 -0.82 6.17
CA TYR A 55 14.03 -1.59 5.36
C TYR A 55 15.36 -0.84 5.29
N GLY A 56 16.44 -1.43 5.79
CA GLY A 56 17.76 -0.80 5.79
C GLY A 56 18.04 0.13 6.98
N SER A 57 19.17 0.82 6.89
CA SER A 57 19.79 1.56 8.01
C SER A 57 19.39 3.02 8.15
N ASP A 58 18.92 3.64 7.07
CA ASP A 58 18.64 5.08 7.03
C ASP A 58 17.35 5.42 7.78
N LYS A 59 17.41 6.39 8.68
CA LYS A 59 16.21 6.85 9.40
C LYS A 59 15.25 7.56 8.45
N GLY A 60 13.97 7.22 8.53
CA GLY A 60 12.90 7.85 7.75
C GLY A 60 12.91 7.51 6.26
N LYS A 61 13.68 6.47 5.85
CA LYS A 61 13.73 5.99 4.48
C LYS A 61 13.38 4.51 4.39
N ASN A 62 13.00 4.09 3.19
CA ASN A 62 12.73 2.73 2.80
C ASN A 62 11.75 2.07 3.79
N TYR A 63 10.54 2.59 3.85
CA TYR A 63 9.56 2.14 4.84
C TYR A 63 8.24 1.73 4.18
N ILE A 64 7.49 0.91 4.91
CA ILE A 64 6.06 0.67 4.69
C ILE A 64 5.38 1.01 6.01
N ALA A 65 4.43 1.95 5.97
CA ALA A 65 3.66 2.35 7.12
C ALA A 65 2.18 2.00 6.91
N PHE A 66 1.53 1.55 7.97
CA PHE A 66 0.11 1.28 8.04
C PHE A 66 -0.52 2.22 9.07
N THR A 67 -1.65 2.82 8.71
CA THR A 67 -2.43 3.69 9.59
C THR A 67 -3.90 3.34 9.45
N ASP A 68 -4.54 2.97 10.54
CA ASP A 68 -5.98 2.79 10.62
C ASP A 68 -6.62 4.17 10.77
N MET A 69 -7.30 4.60 9.71
CA MET A 69 -7.93 5.92 9.64
C MET A 69 -9.44 5.83 9.92
N THR A 70 -9.98 4.65 10.26
CA THR A 70 -11.43 4.41 10.35
C THR A 70 -12.14 5.41 11.26
N ASN A 71 -11.48 5.82 12.36
CA ASN A 71 -12.01 6.78 13.33
C ASN A 71 -11.19 8.06 13.40
N ASP A 72 -10.42 8.38 12.35
CA ASP A 72 -9.61 9.60 12.31
C ASP A 72 -10.52 10.85 12.37
N LYS A 73 -10.13 11.80 13.23
CA LYS A 73 -10.83 13.09 13.42
C LYS A 73 -9.86 14.26 13.30
N SER A 74 -8.70 14.04 12.69
CA SER A 74 -7.66 15.06 12.51
C SER A 74 -8.08 16.15 11.52
N LEU A 75 -9.08 15.86 10.68
CA LEU A 75 -9.66 16.77 9.70
C LEU A 75 -11.19 16.76 9.77
N ASP A 76 -11.79 17.88 9.40
CA ASP A 76 -13.23 17.95 9.15
C ASP A 76 -13.55 17.40 7.76
N TYR A 77 -13.92 16.13 7.67
CA TYR A 77 -14.31 15.50 6.41
C TYR A 77 -15.70 15.94 5.92
N GLY A 78 -16.56 16.51 6.77
CA GLY A 78 -17.96 16.83 6.44
C GLY A 78 -18.87 15.63 6.14
N CYS A 79 -18.33 14.41 6.13
CA CYS A 79 -19.00 13.15 5.85
C CYS A 79 -18.20 12.00 6.51
N PRO A 80 -18.69 10.74 6.50
CA PRO A 80 -17.89 9.61 6.95
C PRO A 80 -16.58 9.49 6.15
N ILE A 81 -15.46 9.17 6.81
CA ILE A 81 -14.13 9.20 6.19
C ILE A 81 -14.01 8.28 4.96
N LYS A 82 -14.63 7.09 4.99
CA LYS A 82 -14.68 6.23 3.80
C LYS A 82 -15.32 6.95 2.62
N VAL A 83 -16.46 7.61 2.82
CA VAL A 83 -17.16 8.37 1.77
C VAL A 83 -16.28 9.51 1.25
N PHE A 84 -15.57 10.20 2.13
CA PHE A 84 -14.62 11.24 1.74
C PHE A 84 -13.55 10.72 0.77
N PHE A 85 -12.94 9.57 1.08
CA PHE A 85 -11.93 8.95 0.22
C PHE A 85 -12.53 8.27 -1.02
N ASP A 86 -13.78 7.81 -0.96
CA ASP A 86 -14.52 7.36 -2.14
C ASP A 86 -14.66 8.52 -3.14
N ASP A 87 -15.17 9.67 -2.69
CA ASP A 87 -15.42 10.86 -3.50
C ASP A 87 -14.13 11.53 -4.00
N LEU A 88 -13.09 11.55 -3.17
CA LEU A 88 -11.76 12.07 -3.53
C LEU A 88 -11.22 11.42 -4.81
N PHE A 89 -11.45 10.11 -4.97
CA PHE A 89 -10.93 9.33 -6.09
C PHE A 89 -11.94 9.09 -7.21
N SER A 90 -13.25 9.25 -6.98
CA SER A 90 -14.25 9.16 -8.06
C SER A 90 -14.37 10.46 -8.85
N GLY A 91 -14.19 11.61 -8.19
CA GLY A 91 -14.35 12.93 -8.81
C GLY A 91 -15.80 13.38 -8.99
N ASP A 92 -16.75 12.70 -8.35
CA ASP A 92 -18.18 13.00 -8.42
C ASP A 92 -18.60 14.16 -7.49
N ASP A 93 -19.85 14.62 -7.65
CA ASP A 93 -20.46 15.63 -6.78
C ASP A 93 -20.53 15.10 -5.33
N SER A 94 -19.71 15.69 -4.46
CA SER A 94 -19.57 15.27 -3.07
C SER A 94 -20.40 16.13 -2.11
N THR A 95 -20.93 15.48 -1.07
CA THR A 95 -21.55 16.16 0.09
C THR A 95 -20.55 16.43 1.22
N CYS A 96 -19.32 15.96 1.08
CA CYS A 96 -18.24 16.13 2.04
C CYS A 96 -17.71 17.58 2.05
N ASN A 97 -16.83 17.89 3.00
CA ASN A 97 -16.19 19.20 3.11
C ASN A 97 -15.36 19.50 1.83
N ALA A 98 -15.85 20.44 1.02
CA ALA A 98 -15.29 20.76 -0.29
C ALA A 98 -13.89 21.37 -0.24
N GLU A 99 -13.58 22.16 0.80
CA GLU A 99 -12.26 22.76 0.99
C GLU A 99 -11.21 21.68 1.23
N ASN A 100 -11.47 20.77 2.17
CA ASN A 100 -10.56 19.66 2.48
C ASN A 100 -10.45 18.67 1.31
N LEU A 101 -11.52 18.42 0.56
CA LEU A 101 -11.46 17.62 -0.66
C LEU A 101 -10.53 18.23 -1.71
N SER A 102 -10.59 19.55 -1.91
CA SER A 102 -9.71 20.24 -2.86
C SER A 102 -8.23 20.10 -2.46
N ILE A 103 -7.90 20.31 -1.19
CA ILE A 103 -6.54 20.18 -0.66
C ILE A 103 -6.03 18.73 -0.80
N MET A 104 -6.88 17.76 -0.50
CA MET A 104 -6.53 16.34 -0.62
C MET A 104 -6.35 15.92 -2.07
N ARG A 105 -7.11 16.50 -3.00
CA ARG A 105 -6.97 16.25 -4.44
C ARG A 105 -5.61 16.73 -4.95
N GLU A 106 -5.18 17.93 -4.57
CA GLU A 106 -3.85 18.43 -4.89
C GLU A 106 -2.73 17.51 -4.35
N THR A 107 -2.98 16.90 -3.20
CA THR A 107 -1.99 16.04 -2.51
C THR A 107 -1.91 14.65 -3.13
N PHE A 108 -3.06 14.01 -3.42
CA PHE A 108 -3.15 12.59 -3.74
C PHE A 108 -3.60 12.27 -5.17
N ILE A 109 -4.15 13.22 -5.90
CA ILE A 109 -4.69 12.97 -7.25
C ILE A 109 -3.88 13.74 -8.29
N ASP A 110 -3.68 15.04 -8.08
CA ASP A 110 -3.09 15.90 -9.09
C ASP A 110 -1.62 15.54 -9.35
N ASN A 111 -1.31 15.33 -10.63
CA ASN A 111 0.02 14.93 -11.10
C ASN A 111 0.53 13.61 -10.47
N LYS A 112 -0.38 12.70 -10.08
CA LYS A 112 -0.06 11.36 -9.56
C LYS A 112 -0.44 10.26 -10.55
N ASP A 113 0.19 9.11 -10.43
CA ASP A 113 -0.31 7.85 -10.99
C ASP A 113 -1.41 7.32 -10.08
N VAL A 114 -2.67 7.42 -10.51
CA VAL A 114 -3.84 7.02 -9.72
C VAL A 114 -4.46 5.76 -10.32
N GLU A 115 -4.75 4.77 -9.48
CA GLU A 115 -5.44 3.56 -9.92
C GLU A 115 -6.37 3.04 -8.83
N LEU A 116 -7.50 2.46 -9.24
CA LEU A 116 -8.45 1.82 -8.36
C LEU A 116 -8.59 0.35 -8.75
N TRP A 117 -8.58 -0.54 -7.76
CA TRP A 117 -8.88 -1.96 -7.97
C TRP A 117 -9.59 -2.58 -6.77
N GLN A 118 -10.18 -3.75 -6.99
CA GLN A 118 -10.84 -4.55 -5.97
C GLN A 118 -9.99 -5.79 -5.65
N VAL A 119 -9.95 -6.19 -4.39
CA VAL A 119 -9.32 -7.43 -3.92
C VAL A 119 -9.99 -7.86 -2.61
N GLY A 120 -10.42 -9.11 -2.49
CA GLY A 120 -10.97 -9.62 -1.23
C GLY A 120 -12.24 -8.97 -0.69
N GLY A 121 -12.99 -8.23 -1.52
CA GLY A 121 -14.10 -7.39 -1.04
C GLY A 121 -13.66 -6.02 -0.49
N TYR A 122 -12.36 -5.69 -0.60
CA TYR A 122 -11.81 -4.38 -0.34
C TYR A 122 -11.61 -3.60 -1.65
N THR A 123 -11.88 -2.30 -1.56
CA THR A 123 -11.48 -1.33 -2.60
C THR A 123 -10.13 -0.74 -2.25
N VAL A 124 -9.19 -0.76 -3.19
CA VAL A 124 -7.88 -0.12 -3.04
C VAL A 124 -7.80 1.09 -3.96
N ARG A 125 -7.46 2.25 -3.39
CA ARG A 125 -7.22 3.51 -4.08
C ARG A 125 -5.75 3.87 -3.99
N TYR A 126 -5.03 3.74 -5.09
CA TYR A 126 -3.61 4.01 -5.16
C TYR A 126 -3.32 5.41 -5.67
N SER A 127 -2.29 6.04 -5.08
CA SER A 127 -1.71 7.30 -5.51
C SER A 127 -0.19 7.20 -5.51
N GLY A 128 0.43 7.26 -6.69
CA GLY A 128 1.86 7.17 -6.90
C GLY A 128 2.50 8.51 -7.27
N GLY A 129 3.42 8.99 -6.45
CA GLY A 129 4.29 10.13 -6.76
C GLY A 129 5.75 9.72 -6.99
N LYS A 130 6.63 10.71 -7.24
CA LYS A 130 8.06 10.47 -7.50
C LYS A 130 8.82 9.87 -6.30
N ASN A 131 8.48 10.31 -5.09
CA ASN A 131 9.23 9.99 -3.87
C ASN A 131 8.41 9.23 -2.83
N LYS A 132 7.08 9.17 -3.00
CA LYS A 132 6.15 8.52 -2.08
C LYS A 132 4.96 8.00 -2.85
N SER A 133 4.39 6.93 -2.34
CA SER A 133 3.20 6.29 -2.85
C SER A 133 2.29 5.91 -1.67
N PHE A 134 1.00 5.83 -1.97
CA PHE A 134 -0.06 5.59 -1.00
C PHE A 134 -1.05 4.60 -1.57
N ALA A 135 -1.60 3.74 -0.73
CA ALA A 135 -2.78 2.95 -0.99
C ALA A 135 -3.77 3.15 0.16
N PHE A 136 -4.99 3.54 -0.16
CA PHE A 136 -6.10 3.61 0.78
C PHE A 136 -6.99 2.39 0.55
N VAL A 137 -7.02 1.50 1.54
CA VAL A 137 -7.74 0.22 1.50
C VAL A 137 -9.01 0.37 2.33
N SER A 138 -10.18 0.27 1.69
CA SER A 138 -11.47 0.42 2.36
C SER A 138 -12.32 -0.83 2.22
N ALA A 139 -12.99 -1.23 3.31
CA ALA A 139 -14.01 -2.27 3.30
C ALA A 139 -15.42 -1.67 3.27
N GLU A 140 -16.44 -2.51 3.04
CA GLU A 140 -17.85 -2.06 3.00
C GLU A 140 -18.36 -1.52 4.34
N ASP A 141 -17.84 -2.02 5.47
CA ASP A 141 -18.25 -1.66 6.83
C ASP A 141 -17.77 -0.26 7.30
N GLY A 142 -17.09 0.49 6.43
CA GLY A 142 -16.56 1.80 6.74
C GLY A 142 -15.08 1.81 7.14
N LYS A 143 -14.45 0.64 7.28
CA LYS A 143 -13.02 0.53 7.56
C LYS A 143 -12.17 1.21 6.50
N LEU A 144 -11.15 1.93 6.94
CA LEU A 144 -10.19 2.59 6.07
C LEU A 144 -8.77 2.50 6.63
N VAL A 145 -7.89 1.78 5.92
CA VAL A 145 -6.47 1.69 6.25
C VAL A 145 -5.65 2.36 5.16
N LYS A 146 -4.77 3.27 5.54
CA LYS A 146 -3.75 3.82 4.65
C LYS A 146 -2.47 3.02 4.77
N VAL A 147 -1.91 2.66 3.62
CA VAL A 147 -0.57 2.08 3.49
C VAL A 147 0.28 3.06 2.71
N ASP A 148 1.39 3.53 3.26
CA ASP A 148 2.30 4.43 2.56
C ASP A 148 3.76 3.98 2.59
N SER A 149 4.48 4.35 1.52
CA SER A 149 5.87 3.97 1.33
C SER A 149 6.61 5.01 0.50
N ASP A 150 7.90 5.13 0.72
CA ASP A 150 8.81 5.96 -0.07
C ASP A 150 9.56 5.19 -1.17
N PHE A 151 9.39 3.87 -1.25
CA PHE A 151 10.09 3.03 -2.24
C PHE A 151 9.18 2.07 -3.01
N LEU A 152 7.99 1.72 -2.47
CA LEU A 152 7.07 0.85 -3.19
C LEU A 152 6.44 1.55 -4.39
N LYS A 153 6.37 0.82 -5.50
CA LYS A 153 5.60 1.19 -6.69
C LYS A 153 4.34 0.34 -6.78
N LYS A 154 3.43 0.74 -7.65
CA LYS A 154 2.11 0.14 -7.84
C LYS A 154 2.10 -1.39 -7.87
N GLU A 155 2.98 -2.01 -8.65
CA GLU A 155 3.04 -3.47 -8.80
C GLU A 155 3.36 -4.17 -7.48
N ARG A 156 4.17 -3.52 -6.61
CA ARG A 156 4.47 -4.05 -5.28
C ARG A 156 3.32 -3.85 -4.30
N TYR A 157 2.49 -2.81 -4.44
CA TYR A 157 1.22 -2.74 -3.68
C TYR A 157 0.26 -3.85 -4.09
N LYS A 158 0.15 -4.14 -5.39
CA LYS A 158 -0.68 -5.25 -5.88
C LYS A 158 -0.22 -6.61 -5.33
N ALA A 159 1.08 -6.83 -5.19
CA ALA A 159 1.62 -8.03 -4.56
C ALA A 159 1.35 -8.04 -3.04
N LEU A 160 1.63 -6.93 -2.34
CA LEU A 160 1.44 -6.79 -0.89
C LEU A 160 -0.02 -7.03 -0.45
N LEU A 161 -0.96 -6.50 -1.22
CA LEU A 161 -2.40 -6.50 -0.95
C LEU A 161 -3.16 -7.58 -1.74
N GLY A 162 -2.46 -8.43 -2.48
CA GLY A 162 -3.06 -9.34 -3.47
C GLY A 162 -3.89 -10.48 -2.87
N ASP A 163 -3.68 -10.79 -1.60
CA ASP A 163 -4.34 -11.87 -0.86
C ASP A 163 -5.29 -11.35 0.24
N LEU A 164 -5.71 -10.07 0.14
CA LEU A 164 -6.80 -9.54 0.96
C LEU A 164 -8.10 -10.29 0.71
#